data_AF-A0A9E2I6Y6-F1
#
_entry.id   AF-A0A9E2I6Y6-F1
#
_cell.length_a   1.000
_cell.length_b   1.000
_cell.length_c   1.000
_cell.angle_alpha   90.00
_cell.angle_beta   90.00
_cell.angle_gamma   90.00
#
_symmetry.space_group_name_H-M   'P 1'
#
loop_
_entity.id
_entity.type
_entity.pdbx_description
1 polymer ?
#
loop_
_entity_poly.entity_id
_entity_poly.type
_entity_poly.pdbx_seq_one_letter_code
_entity_poly.pdbx_strand_id
1 'polypeptide(L)'
;MTTKIIPISDLRRKTSEVIREVREGGDAIYVTQHGRPSVVLVNYEAYEAIQAQLEDIADLASLKEAVNETDRPYDEIMSELGLPD
;
A
#
# COMPACT_ATOMS: atom_id res chain seq x y z
N MET A 1 0.47 18.77 7.55
CA MET A 1 1.37 17.81 6.90
C MET A 1 2.66 18.52 6.57
N THR A 2 3.66 18.37 7.42
CA THR A 2 4.99 18.95 7.19
C THR A 2 5.83 17.89 6.49
N THR A 3 6.11 18.09 5.21
CA THR A 3 6.92 17.14 4.45
C THR A 3 8.37 17.20 4.93
N LYS A 4 8.83 16.14 5.62
CA LYS A 4 10.23 16.02 6.02
C LYS A 4 11.04 15.37 4.91
N ILE A 5 12.12 16.04 4.49
CA ILE A 5 13.02 15.56 3.45
C ILE A 5 14.43 15.50 4.00
N ILE A 6 15.09 14.34 3.89
CA ILE A 6 16.46 14.13 4.35
C ILE A 6 17.33 13.52 3.23
N PRO A 7 18.63 13.86 3.15
CA PRO A 7 19.55 13.15 2.27
C PRO A 7 19.86 11.74 2.80
N ILE A 8 20.22 10.82 1.91
CA ILE A 8 20.59 9.44 2.26
C ILE A 8 21.78 9.38 3.25
N SER A 9 22.66 10.40 3.23
CA SER A 9 23.75 10.51 4.19
C SER A 9 23.25 10.77 5.62
N ASP A 10 22.17 11.53 5.78
CA ASP A 10 21.57 11.78 7.10
C ASP A 10 20.86 10.54 7.61
N LEU A 11 20.11 9.85 6.73
CA LEU A 11 19.50 8.57 7.07
C LEU A 11 20.55 7.58 7.59
N ARG A 12 21.69 7.43 6.89
CA ARG A 12 22.78 6.53 7.31
C ARG A 12 23.41 6.90 8.65
N ARG A 13 23.51 8.20 8.96
CA ARG A 13 24.08 8.69 10.24
C ARG A 13 23.11 8.58 11.41
N LYS A 14 21.81 8.70 11.15
CA LYS A 14 20.75 8.85 12.16
C LYS A 14 19.67 7.77 12.07
N THR A 15 20.00 6.58 11.57
CA THR A 15 19.03 5.53 11.24
C THR A 15 18.03 5.28 12.36
N SER A 16 18.49 5.03 13.59
CA SER A 16 17.61 4.71 14.72
C SER A 16 16.70 5.88 15.14
N GLU A 17 17.16 7.12 15.00
CA GLU A 17 16.36 8.32 15.28
C GLU A 17 15.28 8.50 14.23
N VAL A 18 15.64 8.37 12.95
CA VAL A 18 14.70 8.48 11.82
C VAL A 18 13.63 7.39 11.91
N ILE A 19 14.01 6.14 12.20
CA ILE A 19 13.04 5.04 12.36
C ILE A 19 12.08 5.32 13.52
N ARG A 20 12.58 5.82 14.65
CA ARG A 20 11.75 6.16 15.81
C ARG A 20 10.76 7.27 15.46
N GLU A 21 11.24 8.31 14.79
CA GLU A 21 10.41 9.43 14.35
C GLU A 21 9.30 8.98 13.39
N VAL A 22 9.60 8.11 12.43
CA VAL A 22 8.57 7.55 11.53
C VAL A 22 7.54 6.74 12.30
N ARG A 23 7.98 6.00 13.33
CA ARG A 23 7.07 5.21 14.17
C ARG A 23 6.15 6.09 15.04
N GLU A 24 6.70 7.15 15.64
CA GLU A 24 6.00 7.99 16.62
C GLU A 24 5.27 9.19 15.99
N GLY A 25 5.84 9.78 14.94
CA GLY A 25 5.43 11.07 14.38
C GLY A 25 4.33 11.02 13.33
N GLY A 26 3.96 9.82 12.85
CA GLY A 26 2.88 9.61 11.87
C GLY A 26 3.13 10.15 10.45
N ASP A 27 3.99 11.16 10.29
CA ASP A 27 4.32 11.79 9.01
C ASP A 27 5.39 11.00 8.22
N ALA A 28 5.25 10.98 6.89
CA ALA A 28 6.20 10.35 5.99
C ALA A 28 7.53 11.14 5.88
N ILE A 29 8.65 10.42 5.77
CA ILE A 29 9.97 11.01 5.55
C ILE A 29 10.46 10.65 4.15
N TYR A 30 10.76 11.66 3.35
CA TYR A 30 11.28 11.51 2.00
C TYR A 30 12.81 11.51 2.04
N VAL A 31 13.41 10.49 1.43
CA VAL A 31 14.84 10.32 1.35
C VAL A 31 15.31 10.70 -0.05
N THR A 32 16.34 11.54 -0.12
CA THR A 32 16.93 11.97 -1.38
C THR A 32 18.34 11.39 -1.58
N GLN A 33 18.69 11.11 -2.83
CA GLN A 33 20.03 10.75 -3.26
C GLN A 33 20.43 11.65 -4.44
N HIS A 34 21.60 12.28 -4.36
CA HIS A 34 22.05 13.28 -5.34
C HIS A 34 21.00 14.39 -5.60
N GLY A 35 20.29 14.83 -4.56
CA GLY A 35 19.26 15.86 -4.62
C GLY A 35 17.92 15.41 -5.23
N ARG A 36 17.76 14.12 -5.54
CA ARG A 36 16.53 13.56 -6.12
C ARG A 36 15.84 12.63 -5.12
N PRO A 37 14.51 12.69 -4.93
CA PRO A 37 13.79 11.72 -4.11
C PRO A 37 14.01 10.29 -4.64
N SER A 38 14.31 9.36 -3.74
CA SER A 38 14.57 7.96 -4.10
C SER A 38 13.75 6.96 -3.27
N VAL A 39 13.45 7.29 -2.01
CA VAL A 39 12.69 6.42 -1.10
C VAL A 39 11.77 7.28 -0.23
N VAL A 40 10.63 6.73 0.17
CA VAL A 40 9.77 7.29 1.22
C VAL A 40 9.71 6.30 2.38
N LEU A 41 9.93 6.78 3.59
CA LEU A 41 9.78 6.02 4.83
C LEU A 41 8.46 6.41 5.48
N VAL A 42 7.66 5.40 5.82
CA VAL A 42 6.35 5.54 6.46
C VAL A 42 6.23 4.55 7.62
N ASN A 43 5.33 4.83 8.56
CA ASN A 43 5.00 3.86 9.60
C ASN A 43 4.45 2.59 8.93
N TYR A 44 4.86 1.43 9.42
CA TYR A 44 4.46 0.13 8.88
C TYR A 44 2.94 -0.08 8.91
N GLU A 45 2.28 0.17 10.04
CA GLU A 45 0.84 -0.03 10.19
C GLU A 45 0.05 0.92 9.28
N ALA A 46 0.55 2.15 9.13
CA ALA A 46 -0.04 3.12 8.20
C ALA A 46 0.11 2.68 6.73
N TYR A 47 1.27 2.11 6.37
CA TYR A 47 1.49 1.55 5.03
C TYR A 47 0.53 0.39 4.74
N GLU A 48 0.45 -0.58 5.65
CA GLU A 48 -0.44 -1.74 5.50
C GLU A 48 -1.90 -1.33 5.42
N ALA A 49 -2.33 -0.34 6.22
CA ALA A 49 -3.69 0.20 6.15
C ALA A 49 -3.99 0.84 4.78
N ILE A 50 -3.02 1.56 4.19
CA ILE A 50 -3.16 2.13 2.85
C ILE A 50 -3.21 1.02 1.80
N GLN A 51 -2.39 -0.02 1.91
CA GLN A 51 -2.42 -1.16 0.99
C GLN A 51 -3.77 -1.88 1.03
N ALA A 52 -4.30 -2.18 2.23
CA ALA A 52 -5.60 -2.81 2.39
C ALA A 52 -6.73 -1.96 1.79
N GLN A 53 -6.71 -0.64 2.01
CA GLN A 53 -7.71 0.25 1.39
C GLN A 53 -7.64 0.28 -0.14
N LEU A 54 -6.42 0.20 -0.70
CA LEU A 54 -6.25 0.13 -2.16
C LEU A 54 -6.78 -1.17 -2.75
N GLU A 55 -6.56 -2.29 -2.05
CA GLU A 55 -7.13 -3.60 -2.40
C GLU A 55 -8.66 -3.56 -2.38
N ASP A 56 -9.26 -3.07 -1.28
CA ASP A 56 -10.72 -2.91 -1.15
C ASP A 56 -11.31 -2.07 -2.30
N ILE A 57 -10.63 -0.99 -2.68
CA ILE A 57 -11.07 -0.12 -3.80
C ILE A 57 -10.97 -0.86 -5.13
N ALA A 58 -9.91 -1.62 -5.36
CA ALA A 58 -9.72 -2.39 -6.58
C ALA A 58 -10.79 -3.49 -6.72
N ASP A 59 -11.13 -4.17 -5.62
CA ASP A 59 -12.19 -5.16 -5.58
C ASP A 59 -13.56 -4.54 -5.87
N LEU A 60 -13.87 -3.40 -5.25
CA LEU A 60 -15.11 -2.67 -5.52
C LEU A 60 -15.20 -2.18 -6.97
N ALA A 61 -14.09 -1.79 -7.58
CA ALA A 61 -14.04 -1.42 -8.99
C ALA A 61 -14.34 -2.64 -9.89
N SER A 62 -13.69 -3.77 -9.60
CA SER A 62 -13.88 -5.03 -10.34
C SER A 62 -15.33 -5.52 -10.25
N LEU A 63 -15.92 -5.50 -9.06
CA LEU A 63 -17.34 -5.83 -8.86
C LEU A 63 -18.25 -4.92 -9.68
N LYS A 64 -18.00 -3.60 -9.70
CA LYS A 64 -18.80 -2.65 -10.49
C LYS A 64 -18.74 -2.92 -12.00
N GLU A 65 -17.59 -3.35 -12.51
CA GLU A 65 -17.45 -3.74 -13.91
C GLU A 65 -18.23 -5.03 -14.21
N ALA A 66 -18.18 -5.99 -13.28
CA ALA A 66 -18.91 -7.25 -13.37
C ALA A 66 -20.44 -7.12 -13.16
N VAL A 67 -20.97 -5.99 -12.69
CA VAL A 67 -22.43 -5.77 -12.53
C VAL A 67 -23.19 -5.95 -13.85
N ASN A 68 -22.53 -5.79 -15.00
CA ASN A 68 -23.14 -6.02 -16.32
C ASN A 68 -22.87 -7.42 -16.88
N GLU A 69 -22.14 -8.27 -16.16
CA GLU A 69 -22.03 -9.70 -16.51
C GLU A 69 -23.32 -10.42 -16.12
N THR A 70 -23.75 -11.34 -16.98
CA THR A 70 -24.95 -12.13 -16.76
C THR A 70 -24.80 -12.97 -15.50
N ASP A 71 -25.80 -12.98 -14.61
CA ASP A 71 -25.86 -13.92 -13.49
C ASP A 71 -25.63 -15.35 -13.99
N ARG A 72 -24.55 -15.98 -13.53
CA ARG A 72 -24.24 -17.37 -13.80
C ARG A 72 -24.63 -18.23 -12.60
N PRO A 73 -25.30 -19.37 -12.81
CA PRO A 73 -25.57 -20.33 -11.75
C PRO A 73 -24.28 -20.80 -11.07
N TYR A 74 -24.30 -20.90 -9.73
CA TYR A 74 -23.14 -21.28 -8.91
C TYR A 74 -22.57 -22.66 -9.29
N ASP A 75 -23.46 -23.63 -9.57
CA ASP A 75 -23.15 -24.99 -10.02
C ASP A 75 -22.37 -25.04 -11.34
N GLU A 76 -22.66 -24.12 -12.25
CA GLU A 76 -21.96 -24.01 -13.53
C GLU A 76 -20.51 -23.52 -13.33
N ILE A 77 -20.30 -22.53 -12.46
CA ILE A 77 -18.98 -21.98 -12.13
C ILE A 77 -18.10 -23.03 -11.41
N MET A 78 -18.67 -23.76 -10.44
CA MET A 78 -17.95 -24.78 -9.69
C MET A 78 -17.46 -25.93 -10.59
N SER A 79 -18.32 -26.34 -11.54
CA SER A 79 -17.99 -27.37 -12.54
C SER A 79 -16.88 -26.92 -13.50
N GLU A 80 -16.86 -25.65 -13.91
CA GLU A 80 -15.83 -25.08 -14.79
C GLU A 80 -14.45 -24.99 -14.10
N LEU A 81 -14.43 -24.62 -12.81
CA LEU A 81 -13.20 -24.47 -12.01
C LEU A 81 -12.64 -25.79 -11.48
N GLY A 82 -13.35 -26.91 -11.65
CA GLY A 82 -12.94 -28.23 -11.19
C GLY A 82 -12.92 -28.37 -9.66
N LEU A 83 -13.72 -27.58 -8.96
CA LEU A 83 -13.87 -27.63 -7.51
C LEU A 83 -15.09 -28.52 -7.15
N PRO A 84 -14.96 -29.45 -6.19
CA PRO A 84 -16.10 -30.23 -5.73
C PRO A 84 -17.09 -29.37 -4.94
N ASP A 85 -18.38 -29.75 -5.01
CA ASP A 85 -19.53 -29.11 -4.31
C ASP A 85 -19.30 -28.87 -2.81
#